data_AF-K9T200-F1
#
_entry.id   AF-K9T200-F1
#
_cell.length_a   1.000
_cell.length_b   1.000
_cell.length_c   1.000
_cell.angle_alpha   90.00
_cell.angle_beta   90.00
_cell.angle_gamma   90.00
#
_symmetry.space_group_name_H-M   'P 1'
#
loop_
_entity.id
_entity.type
_entity.pdbx_description
1 polymer ?
#
loop_
_entity_poly.entity_id
_entity_poly.type
_entity_poly.pdbx_seq_one_letter_code
_entity_poly.pdbx_strand_id
1 'polypeptide(L)'
;MQIKYAFLEGGKKHPMKKSLPAFAPSPIVVTIVGIIWGLIAFYFGIIYGMPLPGEEVPQWYVILNYIFEGVAHLGVAWLCLIDWQLPEIISDRKIWLLFGLRSAFYFLANLIFGYWELILQRSPEVSLADPVYIVSYLLLLWGMILALRARRVTLKTWQYGVISAIAILGIWLGRISAFPPESSQAQLAVTSPVVETVIASNPSTTVAPDSASPIAEKEAPEWVLGVEEMLKPSAGLTSLFYVVLDIILLVLSGTLVLSFWGGQFSRTWLVVTIAALLLYIADVRYAYVAARGNFETGGLLDTLWVFSTILFGIAAALEYDLSISLRRRRN
;
A
#
# COMPACT_ATOMS: atom_id res chain seq x y z
N MET A 1 -20.22 -5.87 -71.47
CA MET A 1 -20.82 -7.04 -70.79
C MET A 1 -21.09 -6.63 -69.35
N GLN A 2 -22.33 -6.21 -69.05
CA GLN A 2 -22.80 -5.91 -67.71
C GLN A 2 -23.27 -7.21 -67.05
N ILE A 3 -22.92 -7.42 -65.77
CA ILE A 3 -23.65 -8.34 -64.90
C ILE A 3 -24.02 -7.60 -63.62
N LYS A 4 -25.32 -7.62 -63.35
CA LYS A 4 -26.04 -7.00 -62.23
C LYS A 4 -25.89 -7.79 -60.93
N TYR A 5 -26.06 -7.04 -59.85
CA TYR A 5 -26.28 -7.39 -58.45
C TYR A 5 -27.35 -8.46 -58.16
N ALA A 6 -27.13 -9.24 -57.08
CA ALA A 6 -28.13 -9.64 -56.07
C ALA A 6 -27.37 -10.20 -54.83
N PHE A 7 -27.31 -9.47 -53.71
CA PHE A 7 -28.22 -9.55 -52.55
C PHE A 7 -28.17 -10.90 -51.82
N LEU A 8 -27.39 -10.97 -50.74
CA LEU A 8 -27.75 -11.73 -49.56
C LEU A 8 -27.68 -10.81 -48.35
N GLU A 9 -28.81 -10.77 -47.67
CA GLU A 9 -29.22 -9.90 -46.60
C GLU A 9 -28.52 -10.24 -45.27
N GLY A 10 -28.50 -9.24 -44.39
CA GLY A 10 -29.23 -9.46 -43.14
C GLY A 10 -28.46 -10.08 -41.97
N GLY A 11 -27.14 -9.98 -41.93
CA GLY A 11 -26.41 -10.14 -40.67
C GLY A 11 -26.62 -8.93 -39.76
N LYS A 12 -27.81 -8.76 -39.16
CA LYS A 12 -28.02 -7.82 -38.05
C LYS A 12 -27.02 -8.21 -36.95
N LYS A 13 -25.90 -7.49 -36.86
CA LYS A 13 -25.06 -7.50 -35.67
C LYS A 13 -25.94 -6.99 -34.55
N HIS A 14 -26.53 -7.90 -33.78
CA HIS A 14 -27.10 -7.54 -32.50
C HIS A 14 -26.00 -6.80 -31.74
N PRO A 15 -26.21 -5.53 -31.34
CA PRO A 15 -25.33 -4.95 -30.35
C PRO A 15 -25.51 -5.85 -29.14
N MET A 16 -24.48 -6.62 -28.79
CA MET A 16 -24.40 -7.18 -27.46
C MET A 16 -24.50 -5.99 -26.52
N LYS A 17 -25.69 -5.76 -25.96
CA LYS A 17 -25.88 -4.96 -24.76
C LYS A 17 -25.05 -5.67 -23.71
N LYS A 18 -23.76 -5.32 -23.64
CA LYS A 18 -22.99 -5.55 -22.42
C LYS A 18 -23.71 -4.73 -21.39
N SER A 19 -24.50 -5.40 -20.56
CA SER A 19 -25.06 -4.82 -19.36
C SER A 19 -23.91 -4.16 -18.64
N LEU A 20 -23.94 -2.82 -18.51
CA LEU A 20 -23.05 -2.16 -17.57
C LEU A 20 -23.21 -2.87 -16.22
N PRO A 21 -22.14 -3.02 -15.42
CA PRO A 21 -22.27 -3.52 -14.06
C PRO A 21 -23.39 -2.72 -13.37
N ALA A 22 -24.38 -3.43 -12.85
CA ALA A 22 -25.66 -2.86 -12.42
C ALA A 22 -25.54 -1.89 -11.22
N PHE A 23 -24.34 -1.75 -10.66
CA PHE A 23 -24.09 -0.87 -9.53
C PHE A 23 -22.62 -0.40 -9.55
N ALA A 24 -22.41 0.87 -9.86
CA ALA A 24 -21.16 1.56 -9.57
C ALA A 24 -21.50 2.71 -8.61
N PRO A 25 -20.88 2.77 -7.43
CA PRO A 25 -21.19 3.80 -6.44
C PRO A 25 -20.78 5.18 -6.97
N SER A 26 -21.56 6.20 -6.61
CA SER A 26 -21.23 7.60 -6.92
C SER A 26 -19.87 7.98 -6.31
N PRO A 27 -19.03 8.79 -6.99
CA PRO A 27 -17.76 9.27 -6.43
C PRO A 27 -17.92 9.98 -5.09
N ILE A 28 -19.04 10.68 -4.90
CA ILE A 28 -19.36 11.37 -3.64
C ILE A 28 -19.54 10.35 -2.52
N VAL A 29 -20.26 9.26 -2.78
CA VAL A 29 -20.48 8.19 -1.78
C VAL A 29 -19.15 7.52 -1.43
N VAL A 30 -18.35 7.15 -2.44
CA VAL A 30 -17.02 6.55 -2.22
C VAL A 30 -16.13 7.48 -1.41
N THR A 31 -16.14 8.78 -1.72
CA THR A 31 -15.35 9.79 -1.00
C THR A 31 -15.80 9.93 0.45
N ILE A 32 -17.11 10.04 0.71
CA ILE A 32 -17.65 10.17 2.08
C ILE A 32 -17.34 8.92 2.90
N VAL A 33 -17.60 7.73 2.35
CA VAL A 33 -17.31 6.46 3.02
C VAL A 33 -15.81 6.32 3.29
N GLY A 34 -14.98 6.67 2.32
CA GLY A 34 -13.52 6.66 2.46
C GLY A 34 -13.02 7.62 3.54
N ILE A 35 -13.53 8.86 3.57
CA ILE A 35 -13.17 9.84 4.61
C ILE A 35 -13.58 9.33 5.99
N ILE A 36 -14.81 8.82 6.14
CA ILE A 36 -15.29 8.27 7.42
C ILE A 36 -14.40 7.10 7.87
N TRP A 37 -14.10 6.16 6.97
CA TRP A 37 -13.25 5.01 7.26
C TRP A 37 -11.84 5.44 7.69
N GLY A 38 -11.25 6.39 6.97
CA GLY A 38 -9.94 6.96 7.29
C GLY A 38 -9.94 7.70 8.62
N LEU A 39 -10.97 8.50 8.91
CA LEU A 39 -11.08 9.21 10.19
C LEU A 39 -11.23 8.25 11.38
N ILE A 40 -11.97 7.15 11.20
CA ILE A 40 -12.07 6.11 12.22
C ILE A 40 -10.70 5.46 12.43
N ALA A 41 -10.03 5.01 11.36
CA ALA A 41 -8.70 4.40 11.46
C ALA A 41 -7.69 5.34 12.14
N PHE A 42 -7.71 6.62 11.78
CA PHE A 42 -6.85 7.64 12.37
C PHE A 42 -7.16 7.93 13.84
N TYR A 43 -8.44 7.98 14.22
CA TYR A 43 -8.85 8.14 15.60
C TYR A 43 -8.30 7.01 16.48
N PHE A 44 -8.43 5.76 16.03
CA PHE A 44 -7.83 4.63 16.74
C PHE A 44 -6.30 4.69 16.76
N GLY A 45 -5.67 5.10 15.65
CA GLY A 45 -4.21 5.32 15.60
C GLY A 45 -3.69 6.38 16.56
N ILE A 46 -4.45 7.46 16.79
CA ILE A 46 -4.06 8.48 17.77
C ILE A 46 -4.10 7.91 19.18
N ILE A 47 -5.15 7.15 19.52
CA ILE A 47 -5.38 6.72 20.89
C ILE A 47 -4.53 5.50 21.25
N TYR A 48 -4.37 4.56 20.32
CA TYR A 48 -3.78 3.25 20.60
C TYR A 48 -2.51 2.96 19.80
N GLY A 49 -2.21 3.73 18.75
CA GLY A 49 -1.01 3.57 17.92
C GLY A 49 0.20 4.39 18.38
N MET A 50 0.12 5.01 19.56
CA MET A 50 1.22 5.70 20.23
C MET A 50 1.25 5.28 21.71
N PRO A 51 1.67 4.04 22.03
CA PRO A 51 1.74 3.58 23.40
C PRO A 51 2.73 4.41 24.22
N LEU A 52 2.53 4.48 25.54
CA LEU A 52 3.45 5.15 26.44
C LEU A 52 4.81 4.44 26.46
N PRO A 53 5.92 5.11 26.84
CA PRO A 53 7.22 4.46 26.92
C PRO A 53 7.19 3.21 27.81
N GLY A 54 7.48 2.05 27.23
CA GLY A 54 7.45 0.75 27.93
C GLY A 54 6.13 -0.02 27.82
N GLU A 55 5.13 0.52 27.11
CA GLU A 55 3.91 -0.19 26.74
C GLU A 55 3.97 -0.62 25.27
N GLU A 56 3.36 -1.76 24.96
CA GLU A 56 3.20 -2.25 23.58
C GLU A 56 1.83 -1.84 23.02
N VAL A 57 1.72 -1.79 21.69
CA VAL A 57 0.43 -1.60 21.02
C VAL A 57 -0.55 -2.73 21.40
N PRO A 58 -1.77 -2.44 21.89
CA PRO A 58 -2.70 -3.49 22.30
C PRO A 58 -3.07 -4.43 21.14
N GLN A 59 -2.98 -5.74 21.36
CA GLN A 59 -3.21 -6.75 20.32
C GLN A 59 -4.57 -6.62 19.60
N TRP A 60 -5.64 -6.27 20.32
CA TRP A 60 -6.96 -6.06 19.71
C TRP A 60 -6.96 -4.89 18.71
N TYR A 61 -6.13 -3.88 18.95
CA TYR A 61 -6.00 -2.74 18.06
C TYR A 61 -5.13 -3.10 16.84
N VAL A 62 -4.09 -3.91 17.01
CA VAL A 62 -3.34 -4.50 15.87
C VAL A 62 -4.31 -5.24 14.94
N ILE A 63 -5.22 -6.07 15.48
CA ILE A 63 -6.27 -6.75 14.70
C ILE A 63 -7.16 -5.73 13.96
N LEU A 64 -7.58 -4.65 14.63
CA LEU A 64 -8.35 -3.59 13.98
C LEU A 64 -7.57 -2.89 12.87
N ASN A 65 -6.27 -2.69 13.01
CA ASN A 65 -5.43 -2.10 11.96
C ASN A 65 -5.46 -2.97 10.69
N TYR A 66 -5.30 -4.29 10.82
CA TYR A 66 -5.46 -5.21 9.70
C TYR A 66 -6.85 -5.14 9.06
N ILE A 67 -7.91 -4.95 9.86
CA ILE A 67 -9.27 -4.78 9.34
C ILE A 67 -9.39 -3.46 8.56
N PHE A 68 -8.86 -2.36 9.09
CA PHE A 68 -8.90 -1.06 8.42
C PHE A 68 -8.20 -1.09 7.06
N GLU A 69 -6.98 -1.61 7.01
CA GLU A 69 -6.23 -1.79 5.77
C GLU A 69 -6.91 -2.78 4.83
N GLY A 70 -7.31 -3.94 5.35
CA GLY A 70 -7.84 -5.03 4.55
C GLY A 70 -9.15 -4.68 3.85
N VAL A 71 -10.09 -4.05 4.57
CA VAL A 71 -11.36 -3.57 4.01
C VAL A 71 -11.11 -2.49 2.96
N ALA A 72 -10.17 -1.56 3.22
CA ALA A 72 -9.81 -0.54 2.24
C ALA A 72 -9.28 -1.19 0.94
N HIS A 73 -8.37 -2.16 1.06
CA HIS A 73 -7.79 -2.84 -0.10
C HIS A 73 -8.82 -3.64 -0.90
N LEU A 74 -9.75 -4.33 -0.23
CA LEU A 74 -10.86 -5.02 -0.89
C LEU A 74 -11.77 -4.04 -1.62
N GLY A 75 -12.09 -2.90 -1.01
CA GLY A 75 -12.91 -1.85 -1.62
C GLY A 75 -12.26 -1.29 -2.89
N VAL A 76 -10.97 -0.98 -2.84
CA VAL A 76 -10.21 -0.51 -4.02
C VAL A 76 -10.14 -1.56 -5.10
N ALA A 77 -9.87 -2.82 -4.74
CA ALA A 77 -9.84 -3.92 -5.69
C ALA A 77 -11.16 -4.04 -6.45
N TRP A 78 -12.28 -3.98 -5.72
CA TRP A 78 -13.62 -4.02 -6.31
C TRP A 78 -13.90 -2.82 -7.23
N LEU A 79 -13.63 -1.59 -6.79
CA LEU A 79 -13.84 -0.38 -7.60
C LEU A 79 -13.01 -0.40 -8.89
N CYS A 80 -11.75 -0.80 -8.81
CA CYS A 80 -10.88 -0.91 -9.98
C CYS A 80 -11.33 -2.01 -10.96
N LEU A 81 -11.94 -3.10 -10.47
CA LEU A 81 -12.52 -4.14 -11.32
C LEU A 81 -13.76 -3.66 -12.07
N ILE A 82 -14.57 -2.77 -11.48
CA ILE A 82 -15.69 -2.12 -12.17
C ILE A 82 -15.15 -1.30 -13.36
N ASP A 83 -14.12 -0.50 -13.12
CA ASP A 83 -13.45 0.32 -14.14
C ASP A 83 -12.84 -0.51 -15.27
N TRP A 84 -12.18 -1.62 -14.93
CA TRP A 84 -11.65 -2.56 -15.92
C TRP A 84 -12.75 -3.15 -16.83
N GLN A 85 -13.92 -3.45 -16.26
CA GLN A 85 -15.03 -4.01 -17.02
C GLN A 85 -15.72 -2.99 -17.93
N LEU A 86 -15.58 -1.68 -17.66
CA LEU A 86 -16.17 -0.61 -18.44
C LEU A 86 -15.45 -0.43 -19.80
N PRO A 87 -16.03 -0.84 -20.94
CA PRO A 87 -15.34 -0.80 -22.24
C PRO A 87 -15.01 0.61 -22.73
N GLU A 88 -15.71 1.61 -22.20
CA GLU A 88 -15.67 3.01 -22.60
C GLU A 88 -14.92 3.90 -21.61
N ILE A 89 -14.20 3.30 -20.65
CA ILE A 89 -13.34 4.06 -19.73
C ILE A 89 -12.29 4.85 -20.52
N ILE A 90 -12.06 6.09 -20.10
CA ILE A 90 -11.29 7.04 -20.92
C ILE A 90 -9.78 6.75 -20.86
N SER A 91 -9.29 6.36 -19.69
CA SER A 91 -7.96 5.75 -19.53
C SER A 91 -7.95 4.30 -20.04
N ASP A 92 -6.78 3.68 -20.14
CA ASP A 92 -6.71 2.27 -20.54
C ASP A 92 -7.22 1.36 -19.41
N ARG A 93 -8.22 0.51 -19.70
CA ARG A 93 -8.77 -0.51 -18.79
C ARG A 93 -7.70 -1.36 -18.08
N LYS A 94 -6.56 -1.60 -18.75
CA LYS A 94 -5.46 -2.38 -18.19
C LYS A 94 -4.84 -1.71 -16.96
N ILE A 95 -4.85 -0.37 -16.91
CA ILE A 95 -4.34 0.38 -15.76
C ILE A 95 -5.15 0.02 -14.51
N TRP A 96 -6.48 0.08 -14.61
CA TRP A 96 -7.37 -0.24 -13.49
C TRP A 96 -7.35 -1.71 -13.13
N LEU A 97 -7.22 -2.63 -14.10
CA LEU A 97 -6.98 -4.03 -13.79
C LEU A 97 -5.72 -4.21 -12.93
N LEU A 98 -4.62 -3.53 -13.27
CA LEU A 98 -3.37 -3.64 -12.53
C LEU A 98 -3.48 -3.01 -11.14
N PHE A 99 -4.15 -1.87 -10.99
CA PHE A 99 -4.41 -1.26 -9.68
C PHE A 99 -5.32 -2.13 -8.81
N GLY A 100 -6.34 -2.76 -9.40
CA GLY A 100 -7.22 -3.69 -8.71
C GLY A 100 -6.49 -4.96 -8.27
N LEU A 101 -5.70 -5.56 -9.17
CA LEU A 101 -4.87 -6.73 -8.85
C LEU A 101 -3.83 -6.40 -7.79
N ARG A 102 -3.13 -5.26 -7.90
CA ARG A 102 -2.23 -4.77 -6.85
C ARG A 102 -2.94 -4.79 -5.50
N SER A 103 -4.11 -4.15 -5.41
CA SER A 103 -4.84 -4.07 -4.14
C SER A 103 -5.26 -5.44 -3.60
N ALA A 104 -5.65 -6.37 -4.48
CA ALA A 104 -5.99 -7.74 -4.10
C ALA A 104 -4.76 -8.54 -3.61
N PHE A 105 -3.60 -8.38 -4.26
CA PHE A 105 -2.36 -9.01 -3.82
C PHE A 105 -1.85 -8.43 -2.49
N TYR A 106 -1.98 -7.11 -2.28
CA TYR A 106 -1.64 -6.49 -0.99
C TYR A 106 -2.54 -7.04 0.13
N PHE A 107 -3.85 -7.15 -0.11
CA PHE A 107 -4.76 -7.77 0.85
C PHE A 107 -4.35 -9.22 1.17
N LEU A 108 -4.02 -10.02 0.15
CA LEU A 108 -3.54 -11.38 0.34
C LEU A 108 -2.24 -11.43 1.15
N ALA A 109 -1.30 -10.52 0.88
CA ALA A 109 -0.07 -10.40 1.65
C ALA A 109 -0.35 -10.05 3.12
N ASN A 110 -1.25 -9.09 3.40
CA ASN A 110 -1.69 -8.78 4.76
C ASN A 110 -2.33 -9.98 5.48
N LEU A 111 -3.07 -10.85 4.78
CA LEU A 111 -3.61 -12.07 5.39
C LEU A 111 -2.49 -13.07 5.75
N ILE A 112 -1.49 -13.21 4.88
CA ILE A 112 -0.34 -14.09 5.13
C ILE A 112 0.48 -13.53 6.29
N PHE A 113 0.86 -12.25 6.26
CA PHE A 113 1.65 -11.61 7.30
C PHE A 113 0.88 -11.56 8.63
N GLY A 114 -0.42 -11.25 8.60
CA GLY A 114 -1.28 -11.26 9.78
C GLY A 114 -1.40 -12.64 10.42
N TYR A 115 -1.25 -13.74 9.68
CA TYR A 115 -1.13 -15.07 10.29
C TYR A 115 0.18 -15.21 11.09
N TRP A 116 1.31 -14.75 10.54
CA TRP A 116 2.59 -14.73 11.23
C TRP A 116 2.53 -13.88 12.51
N GLU A 117 2.03 -12.66 12.38
CA GLU A 117 2.05 -11.72 13.49
C GLU A 117 0.97 -12.02 14.54
N LEU A 118 -0.29 -12.22 14.13
CA LEU A 118 -1.39 -12.31 15.09
C LEU A 118 -1.54 -13.70 15.71
N ILE A 119 -1.25 -14.76 14.95
CA ILE A 119 -1.47 -16.15 15.38
C ILE A 119 -0.18 -16.78 15.91
N LEU A 120 0.95 -16.53 15.23
CA LEU A 120 2.24 -17.07 15.64
C LEU A 120 3.02 -16.13 16.56
N GLN A 121 2.65 -14.83 16.63
CA GLN A 121 3.36 -13.82 17.42
C GLN A 121 4.84 -13.70 17.00
N ARG A 122 5.09 -13.76 15.68
CA ARG A 122 6.43 -13.69 15.09
C ARG A 122 6.51 -12.58 14.06
N SER A 123 7.64 -11.91 14.04
CA SER A 123 7.97 -10.82 13.11
C SER A 123 9.33 -11.07 12.44
N PRO A 124 9.45 -12.11 11.59
CA PRO A 124 10.71 -12.38 10.89
C PRO A 124 11.04 -11.23 9.93
N GLU A 125 12.34 -10.96 9.71
CA GLU A 125 12.80 -9.91 8.78
C GLU A 125 12.30 -10.12 7.34
N VAL A 126 12.08 -11.39 6.96
CA VAL A 126 11.42 -11.78 5.71
C VAL A 126 10.44 -12.91 6.00
N SER A 127 9.26 -12.81 5.43
CA SER A 127 8.14 -13.73 5.58
C SER A 127 7.67 -14.26 4.22
N LEU A 128 6.73 -15.22 4.23
CA LEU A 128 6.04 -15.64 3.00
C LEU A 128 5.19 -14.54 2.37
N ALA A 129 4.88 -13.46 3.09
CA ALA A 129 4.10 -12.35 2.55
C ALA A 129 4.93 -11.48 1.61
N ASP A 130 6.24 -11.39 1.81
CA ASP A 130 7.12 -10.46 1.07
C ASP A 130 7.10 -10.65 -0.46
N PRO A 131 7.20 -11.88 -1.02
CA PRO A 131 7.03 -12.06 -2.45
C PRO A 131 5.68 -11.57 -2.98
N VAL A 132 4.61 -11.67 -2.17
CA VAL A 132 3.25 -11.24 -2.53
C VAL A 132 3.15 -9.71 -2.48
N TYR A 133 3.75 -9.05 -1.49
CA TYR A 133 3.88 -7.59 -1.43
C TYR A 133 4.69 -7.06 -2.62
N ILE A 134 5.81 -7.68 -2.97
CA ILE A 134 6.63 -7.29 -4.13
C ILE A 134 5.81 -7.39 -5.42
N VAL A 135 5.05 -8.47 -5.63
CA VAL A 135 4.18 -8.60 -6.81
C VAL A 135 3.12 -7.49 -6.84
N SER A 136 2.48 -7.19 -5.70
CA SER A 136 1.57 -6.06 -5.56
C SER A 136 2.24 -4.76 -6.01
N TYR A 137 3.45 -4.49 -5.53
CA TYR A 137 4.23 -3.31 -5.87
C TYR A 137 4.53 -3.21 -7.38
N LEU A 138 4.97 -4.31 -8.00
CA LEU A 138 5.24 -4.37 -9.43
C LEU A 138 3.99 -4.09 -10.28
N LEU A 139 2.82 -4.57 -9.84
CA LEU A 139 1.54 -4.30 -10.49
C LEU A 139 1.17 -2.81 -10.42
N LEU A 140 1.39 -2.15 -9.27
CA LEU A 140 1.22 -0.70 -9.12
C LEU A 140 2.10 0.06 -10.11
N LEU A 141 3.41 -0.20 -10.09
CA LEU A 141 4.38 0.50 -10.94
C LEU A 141 4.06 0.28 -12.41
N TRP A 142 3.68 -0.95 -12.79
CA TRP A 142 3.31 -1.26 -14.16
C TRP A 142 2.04 -0.50 -14.60
N GLY A 143 1.03 -0.39 -13.73
CA GLY A 143 -0.16 0.41 -13.99
C GLY A 143 0.17 1.89 -14.24
N MET A 144 1.05 2.47 -13.42
CA MET A 144 1.52 3.85 -13.58
C MET A 144 2.33 4.03 -14.88
N ILE A 145 3.17 3.07 -15.25
CA ILE A 145 3.91 3.08 -16.53
C ILE A 145 2.94 3.06 -17.72
N LEU A 146 1.91 2.22 -17.69
CA LEU A 146 0.88 2.18 -18.74
C LEU A 146 0.14 3.52 -18.85
N ALA A 147 -0.18 4.16 -17.72
CA ALA A 147 -0.82 5.48 -17.70
C ALA A 147 0.03 6.55 -18.42
N LEU A 148 1.34 6.55 -18.19
CA LEU A 148 2.27 7.45 -18.86
C LEU A 148 2.41 7.12 -20.37
N ARG A 149 2.52 5.84 -20.72
CA ARG A 149 2.66 5.42 -22.13
C ARG A 149 1.43 5.76 -22.96
N ALA A 150 0.23 5.63 -22.41
CA ALA A 150 -1.02 5.92 -23.11
C ALA A 150 -1.13 7.38 -23.59
N ARG A 151 -0.37 8.31 -23.00
CA ARG A 151 -0.44 9.75 -23.29
C ARG A 151 0.70 10.31 -24.14
N ARG A 152 1.68 9.50 -24.53
CA ARG A 152 2.89 9.96 -25.26
C ARG A 152 3.50 11.21 -24.60
N VAL A 153 3.77 11.10 -23.29
CA VAL A 153 4.24 12.22 -22.47
C VAL A 153 5.49 12.85 -23.09
N THR A 154 5.40 14.14 -23.43
CA THR A 154 6.53 14.97 -23.86
C THR A 154 6.87 15.95 -22.75
N LEU A 155 7.91 15.65 -21.97
CA LEU A 155 8.34 16.51 -20.88
C LEU A 155 9.18 17.68 -21.40
N LYS A 156 9.01 18.86 -20.80
CA LYS A 156 9.89 20.02 -21.00
C LYS A 156 11.22 19.80 -20.27
N THR A 157 12.30 20.45 -20.71
CA THR A 157 13.64 20.32 -20.11
C THR A 157 13.66 20.53 -18.59
N TRP A 158 12.91 21.53 -18.07
CA TRP A 158 12.84 21.77 -16.63
C TRP A 158 12.10 20.65 -15.86
N GLN A 159 11.14 19.96 -16.49
CA GLN A 159 10.40 18.86 -15.87
C GLN A 159 11.33 17.65 -15.66
N TYR A 160 12.25 17.39 -16.60
CA TYR A 160 13.32 16.40 -16.37
C TYR A 160 14.19 16.79 -15.18
N GLY A 161 14.54 18.07 -15.02
CA GLY A 161 15.28 18.57 -13.86
C GLY A 161 14.55 18.27 -12.54
N VAL A 162 13.24 18.50 -12.49
CA VAL A 162 12.40 18.19 -11.31
C VAL A 162 12.36 16.70 -11.02
N ILE A 163 12.16 15.86 -12.04
CA ILE A 163 12.12 14.39 -11.87
C ILE A 163 13.47 13.87 -11.38
N SER A 164 14.58 14.38 -11.91
CA SER A 164 15.92 14.05 -11.42
C SER A 164 16.13 14.45 -9.96
N ALA A 165 15.66 15.63 -9.55
CA ALA A 165 15.74 16.06 -8.16
C ALA A 165 14.91 15.15 -7.24
N ILE A 166 13.72 14.73 -7.66
CA ILE A 166 12.87 13.77 -6.96
C ILE A 166 13.58 12.42 -6.81
N ALA A 167 14.22 11.91 -7.88
CA ALA A 167 14.98 10.66 -7.82
C ALA A 167 16.14 10.73 -6.83
N ILE A 168 16.91 11.82 -6.86
CA ILE A 168 18.04 12.04 -5.93
C ILE A 168 17.54 12.09 -4.48
N LEU A 169 16.44 12.82 -4.23
CA LEU A 169 15.82 12.90 -2.91
C LEU A 169 15.34 11.52 -2.43
N GLY A 170 14.70 10.74 -3.30
CA GLY A 170 14.26 9.38 -2.99
C GLY A 170 15.42 8.46 -2.62
N ILE A 171 16.52 8.49 -3.39
CA ILE A 171 17.73 7.72 -3.08
C ILE A 171 18.31 8.11 -1.72
N TRP A 172 18.37 9.41 -1.44
CA TRP A 172 18.90 9.93 -0.18
C TRP A 172 18.03 9.50 1.02
N LEU A 173 16.70 9.64 0.92
CA LEU A 173 15.76 9.20 1.96
C LEU A 173 15.81 7.69 2.16
N GLY A 174 15.74 6.91 1.09
CA GLY A 174 15.80 5.46 1.14
C GLY A 174 17.07 4.95 1.82
N ARG A 175 18.22 5.58 1.52
CA ARG A 175 19.49 5.25 2.18
C ARG A 175 19.44 5.50 3.68
N ILE A 176 18.99 6.67 4.12
CA ILE A 176 19.00 7.04 5.56
C ILE A 176 17.98 6.23 6.36
N SER A 177 16.84 5.90 5.75
CA SER A 177 15.81 5.10 6.40
C SER A 177 16.23 3.64 6.54
N ALA A 178 16.57 2.98 5.43
CA ALA A 178 16.82 1.53 5.42
C ALA A 178 18.24 1.14 5.86
N PHE A 179 19.23 2.02 5.72
CA PHE A 179 20.64 1.74 6.01
C PHE A 179 21.25 2.80 6.94
N PRO A 180 20.87 2.80 8.24
CA PRO A 180 21.37 3.79 9.18
C PRO A 180 22.90 3.71 9.34
N PRO A 181 23.60 4.84 9.53
CA PRO A 181 25.03 4.84 9.83
C PRO A 181 25.35 4.04 11.11
N GLU A 182 26.49 3.35 11.15
CA GLU A 182 26.93 2.55 12.33
C GLU A 182 26.93 3.36 13.64
N SER A 183 27.24 4.65 13.58
CA SER A 183 27.22 5.56 14.74
C SER A 183 25.84 5.72 15.37
N SER A 184 24.77 5.61 14.57
CA SER A 184 23.38 5.65 15.06
C SER A 184 22.94 4.35 15.73
N GLN A 185 23.54 3.22 15.34
CA GLN A 185 23.30 1.93 15.99
C GLN A 185 24.04 1.83 17.34
N ALA A 186 25.26 2.36 17.41
CA ALA A 186 26.07 2.39 18.63
C ALA A 186 25.45 3.24 19.76
N GLN A 187 24.74 4.32 19.44
CA GLN A 187 24.06 5.15 20.44
C GLN A 187 22.81 4.49 21.04
N LEU A 188 22.10 3.65 20.29
CA LEU A 188 20.91 2.93 20.78
C LEU A 188 21.27 1.79 21.74
N ALA A 189 22.41 1.13 21.51
CA ALA A 189 22.93 0.09 22.40
C ALA A 189 23.38 0.61 23.78
N VAL A 190 23.65 1.92 23.92
CA VAL A 190 24.08 2.55 25.19
C VAL A 190 22.89 2.97 26.06
N THR A 191 21.68 3.05 25.51
CA THR A 191 20.47 3.48 26.23
C THR A 191 19.60 2.36 26.80
N SER A 192 19.95 1.09 26.62
CA SER A 192 19.35 0.02 27.41
C SER A 192 19.84 0.16 28.86
N PRO A 193 18.97 0.39 29.87
CA PRO A 193 19.42 0.35 31.25
C PRO A 193 19.86 -1.09 31.54
N VAL A 194 21.17 -1.27 31.66
CA VAL A 194 21.76 -2.40 32.36
C VAL A 194 21.11 -2.41 33.74
N VAL A 195 20.21 -3.35 33.98
CA VAL A 195 19.75 -3.67 35.33
C VAL A 195 20.95 -4.30 36.03
N GLU A 196 21.83 -3.44 36.53
CA GLU A 196 22.90 -3.82 37.41
C GLU A 196 22.24 -4.35 38.68
N THR A 197 22.30 -5.68 38.82
CA THR A 197 21.69 -6.40 39.93
C THR A 197 22.50 -6.09 41.19
N VAL A 198 22.15 -5.03 41.91
CA VAL A 198 22.67 -4.80 43.27
C VAL A 198 21.98 -5.79 44.20
N ILE A 199 22.63 -6.92 44.43
CA ILE A 199 22.31 -7.84 45.51
C ILE A 199 22.68 -7.13 46.82
N ALA A 200 21.68 -6.62 47.54
CA ALA A 200 21.80 -6.24 48.93
C ALA A 200 20.63 -6.84 49.73
N SER A 201 21.02 -7.73 50.63
CA SER A 201 20.25 -8.45 51.65
C SER A 201 19.17 -7.67 52.39
N ASN A 202 17.95 -8.21 52.46
CA ASN A 202 17.20 -8.40 53.72
C ASN A 202 15.97 -9.33 53.55
N PRO A 203 15.57 -10.10 54.59
CA PRO A 203 14.58 -11.17 54.46
C PRO A 203 13.14 -10.74 54.76
N SER A 204 12.21 -11.44 54.10
CA SER A 204 10.80 -11.66 54.45
C SER A 204 9.86 -10.45 54.45
N THR A 205 8.99 -10.40 53.43
CA THR A 205 7.52 -10.42 53.63
C THR A 205 6.85 -10.93 52.36
N THR A 206 6.12 -12.02 52.53
CA THR A 206 5.28 -12.70 51.54
C THR A 206 4.08 -11.84 51.16
N VAL A 207 4.05 -11.30 49.94
CA VAL A 207 2.82 -11.04 49.19
C VAL A 207 3.09 -11.46 47.76
N ALA A 208 2.18 -12.26 47.22
CA ALA A 208 2.26 -12.95 45.94
C ALA A 208 2.65 -12.01 44.78
N PRO A 209 3.54 -12.46 43.87
CA PRO A 209 3.72 -11.75 42.63
C PRO A 209 2.89 -12.48 41.55
N ASP A 210 1.74 -11.90 41.19
CA ASP A 210 1.22 -12.02 39.82
C ASP A 210 2.20 -11.27 38.92
N SER A 211 3.35 -11.90 38.69
CA SER A 211 4.35 -11.44 37.74
C SER A 211 3.80 -11.73 36.36
N ALA A 212 3.71 -10.67 35.57
CA ALA A 212 3.73 -10.74 34.12
C ALA A 212 4.73 -11.83 33.69
N SER A 213 4.19 -12.96 33.24
CA SER A 213 5.00 -13.91 32.49
C SER A 213 5.35 -13.21 31.17
N PRO A 214 6.62 -13.22 30.72
CA PRO A 214 6.87 -12.97 29.32
C PRO A 214 6.04 -13.99 28.55
N ILE A 215 5.16 -13.52 27.67
CA ILE A 215 4.38 -14.40 26.81
C ILE A 215 5.42 -15.23 26.05
N ALA A 216 5.55 -16.50 26.42
CA ALA A 216 6.45 -17.42 25.76
C ALA A 216 6.08 -17.43 24.28
N GLU A 217 7.04 -17.06 23.42
CA GLU A 217 6.91 -17.15 21.97
C GLU A 217 6.34 -18.54 21.66
N LYS A 218 5.10 -18.58 21.15
CA LYS A 218 4.42 -19.86 20.93
C LYS A 218 5.28 -20.66 19.96
N GLU A 219 5.75 -21.84 20.38
CA GLU A 219 6.59 -22.70 19.52
C GLU A 219 5.87 -22.90 18.18
N ALA A 220 6.42 -22.24 17.15
CA ALA A 220 5.82 -22.26 15.83
C ALA A 220 5.98 -23.67 15.22
N PRO A 221 5.04 -24.10 14.36
CA PRO A 221 5.18 -25.36 13.65
C PRO A 221 6.53 -25.45 12.91
N GLU A 222 7.13 -26.64 12.84
CA GLU A 222 8.45 -26.82 12.22
C GLU A 222 8.54 -26.29 10.78
N TRP A 223 7.45 -26.37 10.01
CA TRP A 223 7.42 -25.85 8.65
C TRP A 223 7.56 -24.32 8.60
N VAL A 224 7.06 -23.59 9.62
CA VAL A 224 7.21 -22.13 9.72
C VAL A 224 8.67 -21.78 9.94
N LEU A 225 9.30 -22.43 10.92
CA LEU A 225 10.71 -22.21 11.25
C LEU A 225 11.62 -22.56 10.06
N GLY A 226 11.32 -23.66 9.36
CA GLY A 226 12.05 -24.05 8.15
C GLY A 226 11.92 -23.01 7.03
N VAL A 227 10.75 -22.38 6.88
CA VAL A 227 10.54 -21.31 5.90
C VAL A 227 11.26 -20.03 6.29
N GLU A 228 11.19 -19.61 7.56
CA GLU A 228 11.91 -18.43 8.05
C GLU A 228 13.42 -18.58 7.86
N GLU A 229 13.99 -19.73 8.20
CA GLU A 229 15.42 -19.99 8.02
C GLU A 229 15.81 -20.03 6.53
N MET A 230 14.94 -20.57 5.67
CA MET A 230 15.15 -20.55 4.22
C MET A 230 15.14 -19.12 3.64
N LEU A 231 14.30 -18.23 4.18
CA LEU A 231 14.14 -16.86 3.68
C LEU A 231 15.13 -15.88 4.29
N LYS A 232 15.66 -16.15 5.48
CA LYS A 232 16.60 -15.27 6.21
C LYS A 232 17.77 -14.76 5.37
N PRO A 233 18.45 -15.55 4.51
CA PRO A 233 19.53 -15.05 3.66
C PRO A 233 19.09 -13.99 2.64
N SER A 234 17.78 -13.91 2.33
CA SER A 234 17.22 -12.94 1.38
C SER A 234 16.85 -11.59 2.00
N ALA A 235 16.95 -11.41 3.32
CA ALA A 235 16.53 -10.19 4.02
C ALA A 235 17.12 -8.90 3.44
N GLY A 236 18.44 -8.85 3.26
CA GLY A 236 19.09 -7.69 2.66
C GLY A 236 18.64 -7.42 1.23
N LEU A 237 18.38 -8.47 0.45
CA LEU A 237 17.91 -8.34 -0.93
C LEU A 237 16.46 -7.83 -0.99
N THR A 238 15.58 -8.39 -0.15
CA THR A 238 14.17 -7.98 -0.04
C THR A 238 14.06 -6.51 0.41
N SER A 239 14.82 -6.11 1.43
CA SER A 239 14.90 -4.71 1.88
C SER A 239 15.36 -3.78 0.75
N LEU A 240 16.41 -4.16 0.02
CA LEU A 240 16.88 -3.40 -1.14
C LEU A 240 15.80 -3.28 -2.23
N PHE A 241 15.05 -4.34 -2.51
CA PHE A 241 13.95 -4.30 -3.47
C PHE A 241 12.91 -3.27 -3.08
N TYR A 242 12.44 -3.26 -1.83
CA TYR A 242 11.45 -2.26 -1.38
C TYR A 242 11.96 -0.83 -1.57
N VAL A 243 13.20 -0.54 -1.16
CA VAL A 243 13.80 0.80 -1.34
C VAL A 243 13.87 1.20 -2.82
N VAL A 244 14.29 0.29 -3.70
CA VAL A 244 14.34 0.57 -5.15
C VAL A 244 12.94 0.81 -5.71
N LEU A 245 11.96 0.02 -5.30
CA LEU A 245 10.58 0.13 -5.75
C LEU A 245 9.93 1.44 -5.27
N ASP A 246 10.21 1.89 -4.04
CA ASP A 246 9.80 3.18 -3.47
C ASP A 246 10.34 4.36 -4.30
N ILE A 247 11.62 4.31 -4.68
CA ILE A 247 12.24 5.35 -5.52
C ILE A 247 11.55 5.41 -6.88
N ILE A 248 11.27 4.25 -7.50
CA ILE A 248 10.56 4.19 -8.78
C ILE A 248 9.13 4.72 -8.61
N LEU A 249 8.44 4.38 -7.51
CA LEU A 249 7.11 4.89 -7.20
C LEU A 249 7.11 6.41 -7.14
N LEU A 250 8.07 7.00 -6.41
CA LEU A 250 8.21 8.44 -6.24
C LEU A 250 8.46 9.14 -7.59
N VAL A 251 9.35 8.59 -8.42
CA VAL A 251 9.66 9.11 -9.77
C VAL A 251 8.44 9.05 -10.69
N LEU A 252 7.73 7.91 -10.73
CA LEU A 252 6.52 7.76 -11.54
C LEU A 252 5.41 8.69 -11.05
N SER A 253 5.24 8.84 -9.74
CA SER A 253 4.27 9.74 -9.11
C SER A 253 4.53 11.20 -9.52
N GLY A 254 5.78 11.67 -9.39
CA GLY A 254 6.18 13.00 -9.85
C GLY A 254 5.96 13.20 -11.35
N THR A 255 6.24 12.18 -12.16
CA THR A 255 6.01 12.21 -13.61
C THR A 255 4.52 12.29 -13.94
N LEU A 256 3.65 11.55 -13.24
CA LEU A 256 2.19 11.60 -13.43
C LEU A 256 1.65 13.01 -13.18
N VAL A 257 2.00 13.66 -12.06
CA VAL A 257 1.57 15.04 -11.77
C VAL A 257 1.95 15.99 -12.90
N LEU A 258 3.21 15.96 -13.31
CA LEU A 258 3.71 16.86 -14.35
C LEU A 258 3.07 16.58 -15.72
N SER A 259 2.70 15.33 -15.99
CA SER A 259 2.09 14.90 -17.25
C SER A 259 0.60 15.23 -17.34
N PHE A 260 -0.11 15.18 -16.21
CA PHE A 260 -1.57 15.36 -16.17
C PHE A 260 -1.99 16.74 -15.64
N TRP A 261 -1.04 17.61 -15.30
CA TRP A 261 -1.29 18.95 -14.79
C TRP A 261 -2.14 19.79 -15.76
N GLY A 262 -3.21 20.41 -15.25
CA GLY A 262 -4.06 21.33 -16.02
C GLY A 262 -4.99 20.68 -17.06
N GLY A 263 -4.96 19.35 -17.22
CA GLY A 263 -5.87 18.63 -18.12
C GLY A 263 -7.23 18.30 -17.49
N GLN A 264 -8.22 17.92 -18.31
CA GLN A 264 -9.53 17.43 -17.82
C GLN A 264 -9.43 16.18 -16.92
N PHE A 265 -8.33 15.43 -17.05
CA PHE A 265 -8.02 14.23 -16.27
C PHE A 265 -7.20 14.53 -15.01
N SER A 266 -6.80 15.79 -14.80
CA SER A 266 -5.88 16.17 -13.73
C SER A 266 -6.32 15.70 -12.36
N ARG A 267 -7.64 15.66 -12.09
CA ARG A 267 -8.20 15.27 -10.80
C ARG A 267 -7.92 13.80 -10.45
N THR A 268 -8.26 12.86 -11.33
CA THR A 268 -8.00 11.43 -11.12
C THR A 268 -6.52 11.18 -10.85
N TRP A 269 -5.65 11.70 -11.71
CA TRP A 269 -4.21 11.44 -11.63
C TRP A 269 -3.52 12.19 -10.48
N LEU A 270 -4.02 13.36 -10.10
CA LEU A 270 -3.58 14.04 -8.88
C LEU A 270 -3.90 13.20 -7.64
N VAL A 271 -5.12 12.64 -7.56
CA VAL A 271 -5.49 11.77 -6.43
C VAL A 271 -4.64 10.51 -6.40
N VAL A 272 -4.39 9.86 -7.55
CA VAL A 272 -3.45 8.72 -7.64
C VAL A 272 -2.05 9.10 -7.17
N THR A 273 -1.58 10.29 -7.53
CA THR A 273 -0.27 10.78 -7.09
C THR A 273 -0.24 10.96 -5.59
N ILE A 274 -1.22 11.66 -5.01
CA ILE A 274 -1.28 11.89 -3.56
C ILE A 274 -1.32 10.53 -2.83
N ALA A 275 -2.09 9.58 -3.35
CA ALA A 275 -2.12 8.21 -2.84
C ALA A 275 -0.72 7.55 -2.87
N ALA A 276 -0.02 7.62 -4.00
CA ALA A 276 1.34 7.07 -4.14
C ALA A 276 2.36 7.77 -3.21
N LEU A 277 2.21 9.09 -2.99
CA LEU A 277 3.06 9.83 -2.06
C LEU A 277 2.82 9.43 -0.61
N LEU A 278 1.55 9.23 -0.20
CA LEU A 278 1.26 8.74 1.15
C LEU A 278 1.80 7.32 1.37
N LEU A 279 1.69 6.44 0.36
CA LEU A 279 2.30 5.11 0.40
C LEU A 279 3.81 5.21 0.59
N TYR A 280 4.49 6.01 -0.24
CA TYR A 280 5.94 6.21 -0.13
C TYR A 280 6.35 6.73 1.26
N ILE A 281 5.59 7.67 1.85
CA ILE A 281 5.90 8.19 3.19
C ILE A 281 5.73 7.09 4.25
N ALA A 282 4.69 6.26 4.14
CA ALA A 282 4.47 5.11 5.02
C ALA A 282 5.62 4.10 4.90
N ASP A 283 6.02 3.75 3.68
CA ASP A 283 7.08 2.77 3.42
C ASP A 283 8.47 3.28 3.89
N VAL A 284 8.78 4.56 3.68
CA VAL A 284 10.02 5.19 4.19
C VAL A 284 10.03 5.19 5.73
N ARG A 285 8.88 5.41 6.37
CA ARG A 285 8.74 5.32 7.82
C ARG A 285 8.94 3.88 8.28
N TYR A 286 8.28 2.92 7.64
CA TYR A 286 8.43 1.50 7.94
C TYR A 286 9.91 1.10 7.86
N ALA A 287 10.58 1.40 6.75
CA ALA A 287 12.00 1.10 6.55
C ALA A 287 12.88 1.72 7.64
N TYR A 288 12.58 2.96 8.05
CA TYR A 288 13.29 3.63 9.15
C TYR A 288 13.15 2.88 10.49
N VAL A 289 11.94 2.45 10.84
CA VAL A 289 11.69 1.81 12.14
C VAL A 289 12.16 0.35 12.13
N ALA A 290 11.90 -0.37 11.04
CA ALA A 290 12.31 -1.77 10.86
C ALA A 290 13.84 -1.92 10.92
N ALA A 291 14.61 -1.04 10.26
CA ALA A 291 16.07 -1.06 10.31
C ALA A 291 16.67 -0.80 11.70
N ARG A 292 15.83 -0.46 12.70
CA ARG A 292 16.22 -0.20 14.09
C ARG A 292 15.64 -1.23 15.07
N GLY A 293 14.93 -2.26 14.57
CA GLY A 293 14.34 -3.31 15.40
C GLY A 293 13.15 -2.88 16.25
N ASN A 294 12.59 -1.69 16.00
CA ASN A 294 11.52 -1.09 16.82
C ASN A 294 10.17 -1.10 16.10
N PHE A 295 9.99 -1.94 15.07
CA PHE A 295 8.76 -1.94 14.29
C PHE A 295 7.67 -2.70 15.05
N GLU A 296 6.59 -1.98 15.32
CA GLU A 296 5.37 -2.51 15.89
C GLU A 296 4.23 -2.14 14.94
N THR A 297 3.46 -3.16 14.52
CA THR A 297 2.28 -2.95 13.69
C THR A 297 1.19 -2.23 14.47
N GLY A 298 0.44 -1.36 13.78
CA GLY A 298 -0.57 -0.50 14.39
C GLY A 298 0.01 0.82 14.88
N GLY A 299 1.22 1.20 14.48
CA GLY A 299 1.73 2.54 14.76
C GLY A 299 0.82 3.62 14.15
N LEU A 300 0.76 4.81 14.74
CA LEU A 300 -0.04 5.92 14.20
C LEU A 300 0.20 6.15 12.69
N LEU A 301 1.46 6.01 12.24
CA LEU A 301 1.83 6.24 10.85
C LEU A 301 1.41 5.13 9.89
N ASP A 302 0.97 3.97 10.39
CA ASP A 302 0.41 2.88 9.58
C ASP A 302 -0.93 3.29 8.97
N THR A 303 -1.62 4.26 9.58
CA THR A 303 -2.83 4.89 9.02
C THR A 303 -2.58 5.55 7.65
N LEU A 304 -1.33 5.88 7.31
CA LEU A 304 -0.97 6.38 5.99
C LEU A 304 -1.17 5.34 4.88
N TRP A 305 -0.97 4.05 5.16
CA TRP A 305 -1.30 2.97 4.21
C TRP A 305 -2.81 2.94 3.95
N VAL A 306 -3.63 3.05 5.01
CA VAL A 306 -5.09 3.12 4.89
C VAL A 306 -5.52 4.32 4.05
N PHE A 307 -4.97 5.52 4.32
CA PHE A 307 -5.27 6.73 3.55
C PHE A 307 -4.84 6.63 2.09
N SER A 308 -3.65 6.09 1.82
CA SER A 308 -3.18 5.85 0.45
C SER A 308 -4.19 4.98 -0.30
N THR A 309 -4.58 3.85 0.29
CA THR A 309 -5.52 2.91 -0.31
C THR A 309 -6.88 3.55 -0.55
N ILE A 310 -7.44 4.27 0.41
CA ILE A 310 -8.70 5.02 0.23
C ILE A 310 -8.62 5.97 -0.97
N LEU A 311 -7.51 6.72 -1.12
CA LEU A 311 -7.33 7.65 -2.23
C LEU A 311 -7.25 6.93 -3.59
N PHE A 312 -6.64 5.75 -3.68
CA PHE A 312 -6.71 4.92 -4.90
C PHE A 312 -8.16 4.55 -5.26
N GLY A 313 -8.99 4.25 -4.26
CA GLY A 313 -10.43 3.96 -4.46
C GLY A 313 -11.22 5.19 -4.92
N ILE A 314 -10.95 6.35 -4.33
CA ILE A 314 -11.53 7.62 -4.78
C ILE A 314 -11.12 7.94 -6.22
N ALA A 315 -9.86 7.70 -6.59
CA ALA A 315 -9.40 7.89 -7.95
C ALA A 315 -10.14 7.01 -8.96
N ALA A 316 -10.36 5.73 -8.65
CA ALA A 316 -11.17 4.82 -9.49
C ALA A 316 -12.59 5.37 -9.69
N ALA A 317 -13.25 5.75 -8.60
CA ALA A 317 -14.60 6.31 -8.68
C ALA A 317 -14.67 7.61 -9.52
N LEU A 318 -13.67 8.50 -9.39
CA LEU A 318 -13.58 9.71 -10.20
C LEU A 318 -13.40 9.40 -11.70
N GLU A 319 -12.59 8.42 -12.06
CA GLU A 319 -12.41 8.00 -13.45
C GLU A 319 -13.68 7.42 -14.06
N TYR A 320 -14.39 6.60 -13.28
CA TYR A 320 -15.67 6.03 -13.68
C TYR A 320 -16.69 7.12 -14.05
N ASP A 321 -16.89 8.09 -13.16
CA ASP A 321 -17.85 9.18 -13.36
C ASP A 321 -17.44 10.11 -14.51
N LEU A 322 -16.15 10.42 -14.63
CA LEU A 322 -15.63 11.18 -15.76
C LEU A 322 -15.91 10.46 -17.09
N SER A 323 -15.73 9.14 -17.14
CA SER A 323 -15.98 8.31 -18.32
C SER A 323 -17.43 8.32 -18.75
N ILE A 324 -18.36 8.20 -17.80
CA ILE A 324 -19.80 8.23 -18.08
C ILE A 324 -20.28 9.64 -18.45
N SER A 325 -19.82 10.67 -17.74
CA SER A 325 -20.26 12.04 -17.96
C SER A 325 -19.84 12.57 -19.33
N LEU A 326 -18.62 12.28 -19.79
CA LEU A 326 -18.18 12.67 -21.14
C LEU A 326 -18.98 11.95 -22.22
N ARG A 327 -19.39 10.69 -22.01
CA ARG A 327 -20.26 9.98 -22.93
C ARG A 327 -21.62 10.65 -23.04
N ARG A 328 -22.26 10.97 -21.90
CA ARG A 328 -23.57 11.65 -21.89
C ARG A 328 -23.55 13.00 -22.58
N ARG A 329 -22.41 13.70 -22.60
CA ARG A 329 -22.25 14.98 -23.33
C ARG A 329 -22.03 14.80 -24.84
N ARG A 330 -21.61 13.61 -25.29
CA ARG A 330 -21.34 13.31 -26.72
C ARG A 330 -22.57 12.76 -27.46
N ASN A 331 -23.58 12.30 -26.73
CA ASN A 331 -24.86 11.80 -27.24
C ASN A 331 -25.94 12.87 -27.07
#